data_AF-A0A7C4TBK7-F1
#
_entry.id   AF-A0A7C4TBK7-F1
#
_cell.length_a   1.000
_cell.length_b   1.000
_cell.length_c   1.000
_cell.angle_alpha   90.00
_cell.angle_beta   90.00
_cell.angle_gamma   90.00
#
_symmetry.space_group_name_H-M   'P 1'
#
loop_
_entity.id
_entity.type
_entity.pdbx_description
1 polymer ?
#
loop_
_entity_poly.entity_id
_entity_poly.type
_entity_poly.pdbx_seq_one_letter_code
_entity_poly.pdbx_strand_id
1 'polypeptide(L)'
;MGHKMNQDELNAKLKYHFDSCVVNKKLSERQEIIRIPRFISENLLTNISAYENDGELFSEKLKKMIEFITNHYPEPRDKDKILNKLLEKQEYEIIDEFRVEVDIKNGIKKTHIPSLNIKNAMILDSIINDNENLLWAR
;
A
#
# COMPACT_ATOMS: atom_id res chain seq x y z
N MET A 1 8.60 -27.41 35.92
CA MET A 1 8.00 -26.06 35.96
C MET A 1 7.97 -25.53 34.54
N GLY A 2 6.80 -25.45 33.90
CA GLY A 2 6.68 -24.84 32.59
C GLY A 2 6.73 -23.32 32.73
N HIS A 3 7.71 -22.67 32.11
CA HIS A 3 7.74 -21.21 32.05
C HIS A 3 6.52 -20.75 31.25
N LYS A 4 5.53 -20.20 31.94
CA LYS A 4 4.33 -19.66 31.29
C LYS A 4 4.73 -18.30 30.71
N MET A 5 5.02 -18.28 29.42
CA MET A 5 5.37 -17.06 28.68
C MET A 5 4.23 -16.04 28.82
N ASN A 6 4.56 -14.80 29.18
CA ASN A 6 3.55 -13.76 29.29
C ASN A 6 3.25 -13.13 27.92
N GLN A 7 2.20 -12.32 27.82
CA GLN A 7 1.76 -11.71 26.56
C GLN A 7 2.83 -10.78 25.96
N ASP A 8 3.57 -10.06 26.79
CA ASP A 8 4.60 -9.10 26.36
C ASP A 8 5.83 -9.81 25.80
N GLU A 9 6.25 -10.91 26.45
CA GLU A 9 7.32 -11.80 25.96
C GLU A 9 6.94 -12.45 24.63
N LEU A 10 5.69 -12.86 24.47
CA LEU A 10 5.18 -13.39 23.20
C LEU A 10 5.19 -12.31 22.11
N ASN A 11 4.68 -11.11 22.41
CA ASN A 11 4.66 -9.99 21.47
C ASN A 11 6.08 -9.59 21.04
N ALA A 12 7.03 -9.56 21.99
CA ALA A 12 8.43 -9.24 21.71
C ALA A 12 9.07 -10.29 20.79
N LYS A 13 8.84 -11.59 21.03
CA LYS A 13 9.32 -12.66 20.15
C LYS A 13 8.68 -12.62 18.76
N LEU A 14 7.39 -12.31 18.69
CA LEU A 14 6.69 -12.15 17.41
C LEU A 14 7.28 -11.00 16.60
N LYS A 15 7.46 -9.82 17.20
CA LYS A 15 8.14 -8.70 16.55
C LYS A 15 9.57 -9.04 16.15
N TYR A 16 10.32 -9.73 17.01
CA TYR A 16 11.71 -10.08 16.72
C TYR A 16 11.86 -11.05 15.54
N HIS A 17 11.00 -12.06 15.44
CA HIS A 17 11.10 -13.09 14.39
C HIS A 17 10.29 -12.78 13.13
N PHE A 18 9.25 -11.93 13.24
CA PHE A 18 8.27 -11.68 12.18
C PHE A 18 7.92 -10.19 12.06
N ASP A 19 8.92 -9.31 12.19
CA ASP A 19 8.74 -7.85 12.19
C ASP A 19 7.87 -7.33 11.03
N SER A 20 8.07 -7.88 9.82
CA SER A 20 7.31 -7.52 8.61
C SER A 20 5.92 -8.16 8.50
N CYS A 21 5.52 -9.01 9.46
CA CYS A 21 4.24 -9.75 9.42
C CYS A 21 3.41 -9.55 10.70
N VAL A 22 3.85 -8.71 11.62
CA VAL A 22 3.18 -8.49 12.92
C VAL A 22 2.64 -7.08 12.97
N VAL A 23 1.32 -6.96 13.10
CA VAL A 23 0.61 -5.68 13.17
C VAL A 23 -0.20 -5.57 14.45
N ASN A 24 -0.13 -4.42 15.12
CA ASN A 24 -0.99 -4.12 16.24
C ASN A 24 -2.39 -3.71 15.75
N LYS A 25 -3.32 -4.67 15.71
CA LYS A 25 -4.69 -4.46 15.21
C LYS A 25 -5.48 -3.36 15.93
N LYS A 26 -5.14 -3.06 17.19
CA LYS A 26 -5.79 -1.95 17.94
C LYS A 26 -5.44 -0.58 17.34
N LEU A 27 -4.30 -0.47 16.65
CA LEU A 27 -3.91 0.76 15.96
C LEU A 27 -4.72 0.95 14.67
N SER A 28 -5.08 -0.14 13.98
CA SER A 28 -5.92 -0.10 12.78
C SER A 28 -7.32 0.46 13.03
N GLU A 29 -7.77 0.46 14.29
CA GLU A 29 -9.08 0.97 14.72
C GLU A 29 -9.06 2.47 15.05
N ARG A 30 -7.92 3.16 14.94
CA ARG A 30 -7.85 4.61 15.17
C ARG A 30 -8.60 5.36 14.07
N GLN A 31 -9.33 6.42 14.43
CA GLN A 31 -10.16 7.21 13.49
C GLN A 31 -9.39 7.74 12.28
N GLU A 32 -8.12 8.05 12.47
CA GLU A 32 -7.21 8.55 11.43
C GLU A 32 -6.91 7.49 10.36
N ILE A 33 -7.00 6.21 10.73
CA ILE A 33 -6.68 5.05 9.89
C ILE A 33 -7.95 4.40 9.30
N ILE A 34 -9.10 4.53 9.96
CA ILE A 34 -10.38 3.94 9.53
C ILE A 34 -10.77 4.31 8.08
N ARG A 35 -10.36 5.49 7.60
CA ARG A 35 -10.70 5.97 6.25
C ARG A 35 -9.88 5.29 5.13
N ILE A 36 -8.80 4.59 5.49
CA ILE A 36 -7.90 3.93 4.54
C ILE A 36 -8.35 2.48 4.36
N PRO A 37 -8.33 1.92 3.13
CA PRO A 37 -8.58 0.50 2.91
C PRO A 37 -7.74 -0.38 3.83
N ARG A 38 -8.36 -1.42 4.40
CA ARG A 38 -7.77 -2.22 5.48
C ARG A 38 -6.41 -2.81 5.12
N PHE A 39 -6.27 -3.38 3.92
CA PHE A 39 -5.02 -3.98 3.46
C PHE A 39 -3.87 -2.97 3.37
N ILE A 40 -4.18 -1.71 2.98
CA ILE A 40 -3.20 -0.62 2.99
C ILE A 40 -2.83 -0.35 4.43
N SER A 41 -3.82 -0.06 5.30
CA SER A 41 -3.58 0.30 6.70
C SER A 41 -2.75 -0.71 7.48
N GLU A 42 -2.96 -2.01 7.24
CA GLU A 42 -2.20 -3.08 7.90
C GLU A 42 -0.73 -3.06 7.44
N ASN A 43 -0.48 -2.88 6.14
CA ASN A 43 0.87 -2.70 5.62
C ASN A 43 1.53 -1.40 6.14
N LEU A 44 0.79 -0.30 6.26
CA LEU A 44 1.30 0.96 6.80
C LEU A 44 1.80 0.79 8.23
N LEU A 45 0.97 0.17 9.07
CA LEU A 45 1.26 -0.02 10.48
C LEU A 45 2.49 -0.90 10.68
N THR A 46 2.65 -1.95 9.86
CA THR A 46 3.89 -2.74 9.85
C THR A 46 5.11 -1.87 9.57
N ASN A 47 5.05 -1.00 8.56
CA ASN A 47 6.18 -0.14 8.16
C ASN A 47 6.60 0.88 9.21
N ILE A 48 5.68 1.33 10.08
CA ILE A 48 5.97 2.29 11.16
C ILE A 48 6.01 1.63 12.53
N SER A 49 5.84 0.31 12.61
CA SER A 49 5.73 -0.45 13.87
C SER A 49 7.01 -0.34 14.72
N ALA A 50 8.16 -0.16 14.08
CA ALA A 50 9.45 0.07 14.72
C ALA A 50 9.46 1.33 15.62
N TYR A 51 8.59 2.31 15.32
CA TYR A 51 8.50 3.56 16.06
C TYR A 51 7.44 3.54 17.17
N GLU A 52 6.70 2.44 17.37
CA GLU A 52 5.59 2.38 18.35
C GLU A 52 5.98 2.78 19.78
N ASN A 53 7.25 2.60 20.17
CA ASN A 53 7.76 2.97 21.49
C ASN A 53 8.06 4.47 21.64
N ASP A 54 8.16 5.19 20.53
CA ASP A 54 8.32 6.65 20.46
C ASP A 54 7.02 7.26 19.96
N GLY A 55 6.14 7.61 20.91
CA GLY A 55 4.78 8.06 20.61
C GLY A 55 4.72 9.33 19.74
N GLU A 56 5.70 10.23 19.85
CA GLU A 56 5.76 11.45 19.03
C GLU A 56 6.18 11.12 17.61
N LEU A 57 7.28 10.37 17.45
CA LEU A 57 7.79 9.97 16.14
C LEU A 57 6.79 9.08 15.40
N PHE A 58 6.13 8.15 16.10
CA PHE A 58 5.08 7.31 15.54
C PHE A 58 3.92 8.15 15.00
N SER A 59 3.46 9.13 15.77
CA SER A 59 2.37 10.04 15.36
C SER A 59 2.75 10.87 14.14
N GLU A 60 3.97 11.41 14.10
CA GLU A 60 4.49 12.17 12.96
C GLU A 60 4.55 11.32 11.68
N LYS A 61 5.11 10.11 11.78
CA LYS A 61 5.22 9.16 10.66
C LYS A 61 3.85 8.74 10.16
N LEU A 62 2.93 8.43 11.07
CA LEU A 62 1.56 8.07 10.74
C LEU A 62 0.86 9.20 9.99
N LYS A 63 0.95 10.43 10.48
CA LYS A 63 0.32 11.60 9.84
C LYS A 63 0.84 11.82 8.41
N LYS A 64 2.16 11.79 8.22
CA LYS A 64 2.78 11.94 6.89
C LYS A 64 2.31 10.85 5.92
N MET A 65 2.15 9.62 6.41
CA MET A 65 1.71 8.50 5.60
C MET A 65 0.23 8.59 5.21
N ILE A 66 -0.63 9.01 6.16
CA ILE A 66 -2.06 9.27 5.89
C ILE A 66 -2.20 10.38 4.85
N GLU A 67 -1.43 11.46 4.98
CA GLU A 67 -1.41 12.56 4.02
C GLU A 67 -0.98 12.08 2.63
N PHE A 68 0.11 11.29 2.54
CA PHE A 68 0.53 10.69 1.29
C PHE A 68 -0.57 9.86 0.64
N ILE A 69 -1.24 8.98 1.39
CA ILE A 69 -2.30 8.13 0.83
C ILE A 69 -3.51 8.96 0.41
N THR A 70 -3.91 9.94 1.23
CA THR A 70 -5.06 10.79 0.91
C THR A 70 -4.82 11.59 -0.38
N ASN A 71 -3.57 11.96 -0.66
CA ASN A 71 -3.21 12.71 -1.85
C ASN A 71 -3.07 11.86 -3.12
N HIS A 72 -2.73 10.57 -2.97
CA HIS A 72 -2.41 9.69 -4.11
C HIS A 72 -3.42 8.56 -4.32
N TYR A 73 -4.27 8.22 -3.35
CA TYR A 73 -5.29 7.18 -3.50
C TYR A 73 -6.60 7.79 -4.05
N PRO A 74 -6.93 7.59 -5.34
CA PRO A 74 -8.08 8.21 -5.97
C PRO A 74 -9.40 7.62 -5.45
N GLU A 75 -10.38 8.48 -5.19
CA GLU A 75 -11.75 8.02 -4.99
C GLU A 75 -12.45 7.80 -6.35
N PRO A 76 -13.50 6.97 -6.44
CA PRO A 76 -14.22 6.72 -7.70
C PRO A 76 -14.70 7.99 -8.43
N ARG A 77 -14.99 9.05 -7.67
CA ARG A 77 -15.41 10.37 -8.18
C ARG A 77 -14.26 11.23 -8.72
N ASP A 78 -13.01 10.93 -8.40
CA ASP A 78 -11.84 11.70 -8.83
C ASP A 78 -11.36 11.34 -10.23
N LYS A 79 -11.87 10.24 -10.81
CA LYS A 79 -11.45 9.73 -12.12
C LYS A 79 -11.36 10.82 -13.19
N ASP A 80 -12.46 11.52 -13.47
CA ASP A 80 -12.50 12.49 -14.57
C ASP A 80 -11.58 13.69 -14.31
N LYS A 81 -11.43 14.08 -13.05
CA LYS A 81 -10.50 15.14 -12.62
C LYS A 81 -9.04 14.71 -12.85
N ILE A 82 -8.69 13.47 -12.54
CA ILE A 82 -7.34 12.94 -12.73
C ILE A 82 -7.03 12.81 -14.23
N LEU A 83 -7.97 12.29 -15.02
CA LEU A 83 -7.81 12.20 -16.48
C LEU A 83 -7.61 13.58 -17.11
N ASN A 84 -8.37 14.59 -16.69
CA ASN A 84 -8.18 15.96 -17.17
C ASN A 84 -6.79 16.50 -16.80
N LYS A 85 -6.32 16.27 -15.57
CA LYS A 85 -4.96 16.66 -15.16
C LYS A 85 -3.87 15.95 -15.96
N LEU A 86 -4.04 14.66 -16.27
CA LEU A 86 -3.08 13.91 -17.09
C LEU A 86 -2.94 14.51 -18.50
N LEU A 87 -4.05 14.98 -19.08
CA LEU A 87 -4.04 15.69 -20.37
C LEU A 87 -3.29 17.03 -20.29
N GLU A 88 -3.38 17.74 -19.17
CA GLU A 88 -2.75 19.05 -18.97
C GLU A 88 -1.27 18.97 -18.55
N LYS A 89 -0.92 18.04 -17.65
CA LYS A 89 0.35 18.02 -16.90
C LYS A 89 1.32 16.92 -17.31
N GLN A 90 0.96 16.06 -18.26
CA GLN A 90 1.74 14.91 -18.76
C GLN A 90 1.98 13.77 -17.76
N GLU A 91 1.98 14.03 -16.45
CA GLU A 91 2.15 12.99 -15.42
C GLU A 91 1.26 13.22 -14.20
N TYR A 92 0.91 12.11 -13.53
CA TYR A 92 0.15 12.11 -12.28
C TYR A 92 0.48 10.85 -11.48
N GLU A 93 0.77 11.01 -10.19
CA GLU A 93 1.10 9.91 -9.29
C GLU A 93 -0.15 9.41 -8.56
N ILE A 94 -0.37 8.09 -8.54
CA ILE A 94 -1.49 7.45 -7.84
C ILE A 94 -1.06 6.17 -7.12
N ILE A 95 -1.85 5.80 -6.11
CA ILE A 95 -1.86 4.47 -5.50
C ILE A 95 -3.07 3.71 -6.06
N ASP A 96 -2.83 2.57 -6.70
CA ASP A 96 -3.89 1.73 -7.26
C ASP A 96 -3.49 0.25 -7.23
N GLU A 97 -4.46 -0.63 -7.46
CA GLU A 97 -4.26 -2.07 -7.61
C GLU A 97 -3.91 -2.40 -9.07
N PHE A 98 -2.67 -2.12 -9.46
CA PHE A 98 -2.18 -2.39 -10.81
C PHE A 98 -2.11 -3.89 -11.11
N ARG A 99 -2.57 -4.27 -12.30
CA ARG A 99 -2.48 -5.65 -12.80
C ARG A 99 -1.88 -5.68 -14.19
N VAL A 100 -0.86 -6.50 -14.40
CA VAL A 100 -0.18 -6.60 -15.68
C VAL A 100 -0.66 -7.82 -16.45
N GLU A 101 -1.01 -7.61 -17.72
CA GLU A 101 -1.40 -8.64 -18.67
C GLU A 101 -0.39 -8.71 -19.82
N VAL A 102 0.02 -9.93 -20.18
CA VAL A 102 0.94 -10.16 -21.31
C VAL A 102 0.14 -10.48 -22.57
N ASP A 103 0.19 -9.58 -23.55
CA ASP A 103 -0.40 -9.77 -24.87
C ASP A 103 0.64 -10.40 -25.81
N ILE A 104 0.67 -11.74 -25.82
CA ILE A 104 1.62 -12.52 -26.63
C ILE A 104 1.44 -12.23 -28.13
N LYS A 105 0.20 -12.00 -28.57
CA LYS A 105 -0.11 -11.78 -29.99
C LYS A 105 0.58 -10.54 -30.53
N ASN A 106 0.62 -9.48 -29.73
CA ASN A 106 1.22 -8.20 -30.09
C ASN A 106 2.64 -8.02 -29.53
N GLY A 107 3.11 -8.94 -28.69
CA GLY A 107 4.43 -8.86 -28.04
C GLY A 107 4.55 -7.70 -27.05
N ILE A 108 3.44 -7.28 -26.43
CA ILE A 108 3.42 -6.14 -25.49
C ILE A 108 2.86 -6.55 -24.14
N LYS A 109 3.23 -5.79 -23.11
CA LYS A 109 2.66 -5.90 -21.76
C LYS A 109 1.75 -4.70 -21.51
N LYS A 110 0.57 -4.96 -20.98
CA LYS A 110 -0.43 -3.94 -20.66
C LYS A 110 -0.67 -3.94 -19.16
N THR A 111 -1.03 -2.79 -18.62
CA THR A 111 -1.46 -2.67 -17.23
C THR A 111 -2.91 -2.18 -17.15
N HIS A 112 -3.64 -2.74 -16.20
CA HIS A 112 -4.96 -2.30 -15.80
C HIS A 112 -4.83 -1.34 -14.62
N ILE A 113 -5.46 -0.17 -14.74
CA ILE A 113 -5.54 0.88 -13.72
C ILE A 113 -7.02 1.02 -13.33
N PRO A 114 -7.49 0.26 -12.31
CA PRO A 114 -8.90 0.20 -11.94
C PRO A 114 -9.52 1.57 -11.62
N SER A 115 -8.82 2.41 -10.85
CA SER A 115 -9.33 3.72 -10.43
C SER A 115 -9.62 4.67 -11.59
N LEU A 116 -8.87 4.53 -12.68
CA LEU A 116 -9.03 5.32 -13.90
C LEU A 116 -9.87 4.60 -14.97
N ASN A 117 -10.26 3.35 -14.71
CA ASN A 117 -10.93 2.46 -15.68
C ASN A 117 -10.15 2.32 -17.00
N ILE A 118 -8.82 2.21 -16.91
CA ILE A 118 -7.92 2.04 -18.07
C ILE A 118 -7.40 0.62 -18.10
N LYS A 119 -7.81 -0.18 -19.09
CA LYS A 119 -7.46 -1.61 -19.19
C LYS A 119 -6.22 -1.92 -20.03
N ASN A 120 -5.79 -0.97 -20.87
CA ASN A 120 -4.76 -1.19 -21.88
C ASN A 120 -3.65 -0.15 -21.79
N ALA A 121 -3.27 0.27 -20.58
CA ALA A 121 -2.16 1.20 -20.42
C ALA A 121 -0.83 0.50 -20.72
N MET A 122 0.13 1.21 -21.32
CA MET A 122 1.49 0.69 -21.45
C MET A 122 2.20 0.77 -20.10
N ILE A 123 3.10 -0.17 -19.85
CA ILE A 123 3.92 -0.22 -18.64
C ILE A 123 5.38 -0.42 -19.05
N LEU A 124 6.30 0.23 -18.33
CA LEU A 124 7.73 0.09 -18.56
C LEU A 124 8.21 -1.28 -18.08
N ASP A 125 9.09 -1.92 -18.86
CA ASP A 125 9.65 -3.23 -18.52
C ASP A 125 10.45 -3.20 -17.21
N SER A 126 11.12 -2.09 -16.88
CA SER A 126 11.86 -1.93 -15.63
C SER A 126 10.97 -2.12 -14.40
N ILE A 127 9.75 -1.54 -14.42
CA ILE A 127 8.80 -1.67 -13.30
C ILE A 127 8.42 -3.13 -13.08
N ILE A 128 8.23 -3.89 -14.17
CA ILE A 128 7.86 -5.30 -14.09
C ILE A 128 9.03 -6.15 -13.60
N ASN A 129 10.25 -5.88 -14.09
CA ASN A 129 11.43 -6.62 -13.68
C ASN A 129 11.75 -6.43 -12.18
N ASP A 130 11.52 -5.22 -11.66
CA ASP A 130 11.70 -4.92 -10.24
C ASP A 130 10.54 -5.44 -9.38
N ASN A 131 9.41 -5.80 -10.00
CA ASN A 131 8.19 -6.23 -9.32
C ASN A 131 7.54 -7.41 -10.05
N GLU A 132 8.20 -8.58 -10.03
CA GLU A 132 7.68 -9.81 -10.65
C GLU A 132 6.26 -10.15 -10.17
N ASN A 133 6.03 -9.91 -8.87
CA ASN A 133 4.97 -9.05 -8.36
C ASN A 133 3.64 -9.01 -9.15
N LEU A 134 3.71 -8.16 -10.17
CA LEU A 134 2.58 -7.64 -10.91
C LEU A 134 2.05 -8.62 -11.97
N LEU A 135 2.84 -9.64 -12.30
CA LEU A 135 2.48 -10.67 -13.30
C LEU A 135 1.65 -11.82 -12.70
N TRP A 136 1.64 -11.96 -11.37
CA TRP A 136 0.93 -13.04 -10.69
C TRP A 136 -0.35 -12.62 -9.97
N ALA A 137 -0.73 -11.34 -10.09
CA ALA A 137 -1.97 -10.82 -9.52
C ALA A 137 -3.17 -11.63 -10.07
N ARG A 138 -3.80 -12.40 -9.17
CA ARG A 138 -4.89 -13.35 -9.47
C ARG A 138 -6.26 -12.69 -9.33
#